data_AF-A0A955VRY4-F1
#
_entry.id   AF-A0A955VRY4-F1
#
_cell.length_a   1.000
_cell.length_b   1.000
_cell.length_c   1.000
_cell.angle_alpha   90.00
_cell.angle_beta   90.00
_cell.angle_gamma   90.00
#
_symmetry.space_group_name_H-M   'P 1'
#
loop_
_entity.id
_entity.type
_entity.pdbx_description
1 polymer ?
#
loop_
_entity_poly.entity_id
_entity_poly.type
_entity_poly.pdbx_seq_one_letter_code
_entity_poly.pdbx_strand_id
1 'polypeptide(L)'
;MSAPLSEVLQRLDRQPYANYRDLRGQGYPVGPFTFRFTRIQGDPFAPPSHIRVDAAATRPALPPEATHSADARRATADYLHRALLAILTRSEEEEGGKARLTMAGVGQEVLDRTAVRVAADGSVIVRVRVGLPAHHRRIQGKEAARLVTDELAWALKRSLKVDLDALLAHVRAVEDQVALRAALAERGLVAFLAEGAVLARASGVDDGPLADAVALAVPDTLAVELVAPHAGPLRGLGVPEGVTLIVGGGYHGKSTLLAALARGVYDHVPGDGRDRCVTRADAMSVRAEDGRFIGGVDLRPFISHLPGGRDTSAFESADASGSTSQAAAIVEALEAGAKALFVDEDTAATNFMIRDARMRRLVPTAAEPITPFIDRVRQL
;
A
#
# COMPACT_ATOMS: atom_id res chain seq x y z
N MET A 1 -7.31 1.60 41.40
CA MET A 1 -7.48 2.41 40.18
C MET A 1 -6.15 3.12 39.92
N SER A 2 -5.61 3.05 38.70
CA SER A 2 -4.41 3.81 38.33
C SER A 2 -4.66 5.31 38.45
N ALA A 3 -3.66 6.09 38.84
CA ALA A 3 -3.77 7.55 38.87
C ALA A 3 -4.11 8.10 37.47
N PRO A 4 -4.89 9.19 37.35
CA PRO A 4 -5.18 9.82 36.07
C PRO A 4 -3.88 10.20 35.34
N LEU A 5 -3.80 9.96 34.02
CA LEU A 5 -2.58 10.25 33.24
C LEU A 5 -2.11 11.69 33.39
N SER A 6 -3.06 12.64 33.43
CA SER A 6 -2.76 14.07 33.60
C SER A 6 -2.01 14.34 34.91
N GLU A 7 -2.43 13.72 36.02
CA GLU A 7 -1.73 13.86 37.31
C GLU A 7 -0.34 13.23 37.28
N VAL A 8 -0.20 12.07 36.64
CA VAL A 8 1.11 11.40 36.51
C VAL A 8 2.08 12.28 35.72
N LEU A 9 1.65 12.84 34.59
CA LEU A 9 2.46 13.73 33.76
C LEU A 9 2.80 15.04 34.49
N GLN A 10 1.86 15.61 35.25
CA GLN A 10 2.12 16.81 36.07
C GLN A 10 3.11 16.54 37.21
N ARG A 11 3.09 15.35 37.83
CA ARG A 11 4.07 14.96 38.87
C ARG A 11 5.48 14.82 38.30
N LEU A 12 5.61 14.45 37.03
CA LEU A 12 6.89 14.38 36.33
C LEU A 12 7.44 15.76 35.92
N ASP A 13 6.68 16.84 36.09
CA ASP A 13 7.11 18.19 35.67
C ASP A 13 8.46 18.57 36.29
N ARG A 14 9.36 19.08 35.45
CA ARG A 14 10.75 19.48 35.77
C ARG A 14 11.68 18.35 36.26
N GLN A 15 11.22 17.09 36.29
CA GLN A 15 12.08 15.95 36.57
C GLN A 15 13.02 15.63 35.37
N PRO A 16 14.07 14.82 35.56
CA PRO A 16 14.92 14.37 34.46
C PRO A 16 14.12 13.65 33.36
N TYR A 17 14.47 13.88 32.09
CA TYR A 17 13.75 13.32 30.93
C TYR A 17 13.60 11.78 30.96
N ALA A 18 14.60 11.09 31.52
CA ALA A 18 14.60 9.63 31.65
C ALA A 18 13.37 9.09 32.41
N ASN A 19 12.76 9.90 33.28
CA ASN A 19 11.62 9.50 34.11
C ASN A 19 10.33 9.31 33.30
N TYR A 20 10.26 9.78 32.03
CA TYR A 20 9.17 9.39 31.14
C TYR A 20 9.08 7.87 30.92
N ARG A 21 10.18 7.12 31.14
CA ARG A 21 10.19 5.65 31.01
C ARG A 21 9.21 4.97 31.96
N ASP A 22 8.87 5.61 33.08
CA ASP A 22 7.93 5.09 34.07
C ASP A 22 6.49 4.98 33.53
N LEU A 23 6.17 5.71 32.46
CA LEU A 23 4.88 5.64 31.77
C LEU A 23 4.71 4.35 30.95
N ARG A 24 5.81 3.64 30.63
CA ARG A 24 5.79 2.53 29.68
C ARG A 24 4.99 1.35 30.22
N GLY A 25 4.13 0.78 29.38
CA GLY A 25 3.38 -0.44 29.65
C GLY A 25 2.11 -0.27 30.50
N GLN A 26 2.01 0.81 31.28
CA GLN A 26 0.83 1.12 32.08
C GLN A 26 -0.33 1.60 31.19
N GLY A 27 -1.55 1.19 31.53
CA GLY A 27 -2.78 1.68 30.90
C GLY A 27 -3.41 2.78 31.76
N TYR A 28 -3.66 3.94 31.17
CA TYR A 28 -4.24 5.08 31.85
C TYR A 28 -5.61 5.45 31.25
N PRO A 29 -6.67 5.57 32.07
CA PRO A 29 -7.96 6.01 31.57
C PRO A 29 -7.93 7.51 31.23
N VAL A 30 -8.40 7.87 30.03
CA VAL A 30 -8.55 9.25 29.55
C VAL A 30 -9.92 9.37 28.86
N GLY A 31 -10.94 9.75 29.64
CA GLY A 31 -12.33 9.78 29.16
C GLY A 31 -12.79 8.39 28.69
N PRO A 32 -13.27 8.22 27.44
CA PRO A 32 -13.71 6.93 26.90
C PRO A 32 -12.55 6.03 26.44
N PHE A 33 -11.30 6.46 26.62
CA PHE A 33 -10.13 5.78 26.06
C PHE A 33 -9.22 5.23 27.15
N THR A 34 -8.44 4.21 26.79
CA THR A 34 -7.29 3.75 27.57
C THR A 34 -6.01 4.01 26.81
N PHE A 35 -5.12 4.81 27.39
CA PHE A 35 -3.85 5.23 26.79
C PHE A 35 -2.72 4.37 27.35
N ARG A 36 -1.86 3.83 26.49
CA ARG A 36 -0.71 3.02 26.87
C ARG A 36 0.52 3.40 26.08
N PHE A 37 1.56 3.85 26.75
CA PHE A 37 2.85 4.07 26.11
C PHE A 37 3.56 2.74 25.87
N THR A 38 3.76 2.37 24.61
CA THR A 38 4.44 1.11 24.25
C THR A 38 5.94 1.30 24.08
N ARG A 39 6.34 2.51 23.68
CA ARG A 39 7.74 2.95 23.55
C ARG A 39 7.84 4.40 24.03
N ILE A 40 8.89 4.70 24.77
CA ILE A 40 9.24 6.06 25.18
C ILE A 40 10.55 6.43 24.46
N GLN A 41 10.60 7.63 23.89
CA GLN A 41 11.80 8.15 23.24
C GLN A 41 12.94 8.35 24.27
N GLY A 42 14.18 8.06 23.88
CA GLY A 42 15.33 8.08 24.79
C GLY A 42 15.73 9.48 25.25
N ASP A 43 15.49 10.47 24.40
CA ASP A 43 15.76 11.88 24.61
C ASP A 43 14.78 12.73 23.76
N PRO A 44 14.72 14.06 23.93
CA PRO A 44 13.78 14.93 23.21
C PRO A 44 13.93 14.93 21.68
N PHE A 45 15.11 14.58 21.14
CA PHE A 45 15.42 14.58 19.71
C PHE A 45 15.38 13.17 19.08
N ALA A 46 15.27 12.13 19.91
CA ALA A 46 15.10 10.76 19.44
C ALA A 46 13.76 10.55 18.72
N PRO A 47 13.63 9.50 17.88
CA PRO A 47 12.37 9.17 17.23
C PRO A 47 11.22 9.08 18.25
N PRO A 48 10.06 9.73 17.99
CA PRO A 48 9.02 9.97 18.98
C PRO A 48 8.53 8.75 19.75
N SER A 49 7.95 8.98 20.92
CA SER A 49 7.31 7.94 21.74
C SER A 49 6.10 7.34 21.02
N HIS A 50 5.75 6.08 21.30
CA HIS A 50 4.58 5.43 20.71
C HIS A 50 3.51 5.25 21.78
N ILE A 51 2.31 5.71 21.48
CA ILE A 51 1.12 5.52 22.29
C ILE A 51 0.12 4.63 21.56
N ARG A 52 -0.32 3.57 22.23
CA ARG A 52 -1.49 2.79 21.85
C ARG A 52 -2.68 3.36 22.60
N VAL A 53 -3.78 3.57 21.89
CA VAL A 53 -5.04 4.01 22.44
C VAL A 53 -6.09 2.96 22.13
N ASP A 54 -6.69 2.41 23.17
CA ASP A 54 -7.80 1.48 23.08
C ASP A 54 -9.10 2.25 23.31
N ALA A 55 -9.97 2.27 22.30
CA ALA A 55 -11.31 2.83 22.34
C ALA A 55 -12.32 1.68 22.33
N ALA A 56 -12.90 1.36 23.49
CA ALA A 56 -13.82 0.24 23.62
C ALA A 56 -15.14 0.43 22.85
N ALA A 57 -15.51 1.68 22.57
CA ALA A 57 -16.67 2.01 21.73
C ALA A 57 -16.46 3.36 21.04
N THR A 58 -16.86 3.46 19.78
CA THR A 58 -17.03 4.74 19.08
C THR A 58 -18.33 5.41 19.50
N ARG A 59 -18.47 6.72 19.26
CA ARG A 59 -19.73 7.45 19.44
C ARG A 59 -20.03 8.31 18.20
N PRO A 60 -21.09 7.99 17.43
CA PRO A 60 -21.99 6.85 17.58
C PRO A 60 -21.26 5.50 17.44
N ALA A 61 -21.89 4.42 17.92
CA ALA A 61 -21.36 3.07 17.71
C ALA A 61 -21.21 2.79 16.21
N LEU A 62 -20.18 2.04 15.83
CA LEU A 62 -20.01 1.61 14.45
C LEU A 62 -21.21 0.74 14.04
N PRO A 63 -21.77 0.95 12.84
CA PRO A 63 -22.86 0.12 12.34
C PRO A 63 -22.36 -1.33 12.10
N PRO A 64 -23.24 -2.34 12.10
CA PRO A 64 -22.87 -3.72 11.78
C PRO A 64 -22.12 -3.86 10.45
N GLU A 65 -22.55 -3.10 9.45
CA GLU A 65 -21.95 -3.06 8.10
C GLU A 65 -20.48 -2.64 8.13
N ALA A 66 -20.04 -1.83 9.10
CA ALA A 66 -18.65 -1.42 9.23
C ALA A 66 -17.73 -2.52 9.83
N THR A 67 -18.31 -3.59 10.38
CA THR A 67 -17.55 -4.57 11.20
C THR A 67 -17.78 -6.03 10.83
N HIS A 68 -18.80 -6.32 10.02
CA HIS A 68 -19.28 -7.67 9.73
C HIS A 68 -18.25 -8.58 9.03
N SER A 69 -17.37 -8.03 8.20
CA SER A 69 -16.34 -8.78 7.47
C SER A 69 -14.93 -8.26 7.76
N ALA A 70 -13.90 -9.03 7.39
CA ALA A 70 -12.51 -8.56 7.51
C ALA A 70 -12.26 -7.34 6.60
N ASP A 71 -12.84 -7.33 5.41
CA ASP A 71 -12.74 -6.22 4.46
C ASP A 71 -13.45 -4.97 4.95
N ALA A 72 -14.65 -5.10 5.51
CA ALA A 72 -15.36 -3.98 6.13
C ALA A 72 -14.56 -3.36 7.28
N ARG A 73 -13.92 -4.18 8.12
CA ARG A 73 -13.07 -3.69 9.21
C ARG A 73 -11.81 -3.02 8.69
N ARG A 74 -11.20 -3.55 7.63
CA ARG A 74 -10.04 -2.93 6.96
C ARG A 74 -10.41 -1.56 6.38
N ALA A 75 -11.52 -1.48 5.65
CA ALA A 75 -12.03 -0.22 5.08
C ALA A 75 -12.40 0.79 6.18
N THR A 76 -13.06 0.35 7.25
CA THR A 76 -13.40 1.22 8.38
C THR A 76 -12.14 1.71 9.10
N ALA A 77 -11.14 0.83 9.30
CA ALA A 77 -9.86 1.23 9.88
C ALA A 77 -9.13 2.27 9.03
N ASP A 78 -9.13 2.12 7.71
CA ASP A 78 -8.53 3.07 6.76
C ASP A 78 -9.24 4.43 6.79
N TYR A 79 -10.58 4.44 6.77
CA TYR A 79 -11.39 5.66 6.90
C TYR A 79 -11.07 6.42 8.21
N LEU A 80 -11.06 5.72 9.35
CA LEU A 80 -10.77 6.31 10.65
C LEU A 80 -9.31 6.80 10.75
N HIS A 81 -8.37 6.09 10.12
CA HIS A 81 -6.97 6.52 10.02
C HIS A 81 -6.88 7.83 9.25
N ARG A 82 -7.49 7.93 8.07
CA ARG A 82 -7.51 9.17 7.27
C ARG A 82 -8.12 10.34 8.04
N ALA A 83 -9.25 10.11 8.72
CA ALA A 83 -9.91 11.14 9.51
C ALA A 83 -9.01 11.69 10.63
N LEU A 84 -8.30 10.81 11.34
CA LEU A 84 -7.36 11.23 12.38
C LEU A 84 -6.12 11.90 11.80
N LEU A 85 -5.55 11.33 10.73
CA LEU A 85 -4.36 11.88 10.07
C LEU A 85 -4.62 13.31 9.59
N ALA A 86 -5.76 13.57 8.95
CA ALA A 86 -6.13 14.90 8.49
C ALA A 86 -6.19 15.94 9.63
N ILE A 87 -6.69 15.55 10.80
CA ILE A 87 -6.70 16.41 12.00
C ILE A 87 -5.29 16.70 12.49
N LEU A 88 -4.44 15.67 12.56
CA LEU A 88 -3.07 15.83 13.05
C LEU A 88 -2.20 16.66 12.09
N THR A 89 -2.33 16.45 10.78
CA THR A 89 -1.61 17.22 9.75
C THR A 89 -2.01 18.69 9.78
N ARG A 90 -3.30 18.99 9.89
CA ARG A 90 -3.76 20.39 10.01
C ARG A 90 -3.24 21.06 11.28
N SER A 91 -3.23 20.33 12.40
CA SER A 91 -2.68 20.85 13.67
C SER A 91 -1.19 21.15 13.55
N GLU A 92 -0.43 20.32 12.82
CA GLU A 92 0.99 20.54 12.56
C GLU A 92 1.23 21.81 11.71
N GLU A 93 0.41 22.03 10.68
CA GLU A 93 0.47 23.24 9.84
C GLU A 93 0.18 24.51 10.65
N GLU A 94 -0.85 24.48 11.50
CA GLU A 94 -1.21 25.58 12.40
C GLU A 94 -0.10 25.88 13.44
N GLU A 95 0.71 24.87 13.81
CA GLU A 95 1.88 25.00 14.69
C GLU A 95 3.20 25.35 13.95
N GLY A 96 3.13 25.69 12.66
CA GLY A 96 4.29 26.07 11.87
C GLY A 96 5.24 24.90 11.56
N GLY A 97 4.68 23.69 11.37
CA GLY A 97 5.43 22.49 10.96
C GLY A 97 6.10 21.72 12.10
N LYS A 98 5.74 21.99 13.36
CA LYS A 98 6.30 21.28 14.53
C LYS A 98 5.42 20.08 14.91
N ALA A 99 5.54 18.98 14.19
CA ALA A 99 4.74 17.78 14.43
C ALA A 99 5.04 17.11 15.79
N ARG A 100 4.17 17.34 16.78
CA ARG A 100 4.27 16.67 18.11
C ARG A 100 3.40 15.43 18.22
N LEU A 101 2.32 15.36 17.45
CA LEU A 101 1.45 14.19 17.31
C LEU A 101 1.47 13.76 15.85
N THR A 102 1.95 12.55 15.56
CA THR A 102 2.05 12.06 14.19
C THR A 102 1.58 10.62 14.06
N MET A 103 1.20 10.20 12.86
CA MET A 103 0.87 8.82 12.54
C MET A 103 1.65 8.37 11.30
N ALA A 104 1.50 7.11 10.91
CA ALA A 104 1.95 6.69 9.59
C ALA A 104 1.11 7.40 8.52
N GLY A 105 1.75 7.92 7.47
CA GLY A 105 1.04 8.44 6.30
C GLY A 105 0.26 7.34 5.57
N VAL A 106 -0.70 7.75 4.76
CA VAL A 106 -1.49 6.83 3.92
C VAL A 106 -1.45 7.32 2.47
N GLY A 107 -1.31 6.39 1.54
CA GLY A 107 -1.45 6.62 0.10
C GLY A 107 -2.90 6.48 -0.35
N GLN A 108 -3.11 6.21 -1.63
CA GLN A 108 -4.45 5.98 -2.18
C GLN A 108 -5.00 4.59 -1.87
N GLU A 109 -4.15 3.65 -1.44
CA GLU A 109 -4.54 2.27 -1.21
C GLU A 109 -5.13 2.05 0.18
N VAL A 110 -6.08 1.13 0.25
CA VAL A 110 -6.73 0.65 1.47
C VAL A 110 -6.05 -0.65 1.93
N LEU A 111 -5.11 -0.50 2.87
CA LEU A 111 -4.29 -1.60 3.39
C LEU A 111 -4.66 -1.95 4.83
N ASP A 112 -4.44 -3.21 5.22
CA ASP A 112 -4.51 -3.60 6.63
C ASP A 112 -3.29 -3.05 7.39
N ARG A 113 -3.48 -1.87 8.01
CA ARG A 113 -2.42 -1.16 8.73
C ARG A 113 -2.52 -1.42 10.23
N THR A 114 -1.38 -1.33 10.91
CA THR A 114 -1.36 -1.40 12.37
C THR A 114 -1.68 -0.05 13.04
N ALA A 115 -1.65 1.05 12.30
CA ALA A 115 -1.89 2.38 12.84
C ALA A 115 -3.31 2.53 13.41
N VAL A 116 -4.30 1.97 12.73
CA VAL A 116 -5.68 1.85 13.22
C VAL A 116 -6.16 0.43 12.96
N ARG A 117 -6.81 -0.19 13.95
CA ARG A 117 -7.47 -1.49 13.80
C ARG A 117 -8.86 -1.43 14.38
N VAL A 118 -9.78 -2.09 13.71
CA VAL A 118 -11.18 -2.24 14.13
C VAL A 118 -11.43 -3.72 14.37
N ALA A 119 -12.00 -4.06 15.53
CA ALA A 119 -12.39 -5.42 15.88
C ALA A 119 -13.85 -5.70 15.50
N ALA A 120 -14.24 -6.97 15.55
CA ALA A 120 -15.59 -7.39 15.20
C ALA A 120 -16.68 -6.85 16.15
N ASP A 121 -16.31 -6.53 17.39
CA ASP A 121 -17.20 -5.89 18.38
C ASP A 121 -17.27 -4.36 18.21
N GLY A 122 -16.60 -3.79 17.20
CA GLY A 122 -16.52 -2.36 16.95
C GLY A 122 -15.52 -1.61 17.81
N SER A 123 -14.73 -2.29 18.66
CA SER A 123 -13.63 -1.65 19.37
C SER A 123 -12.52 -1.22 18.42
N VAL A 124 -11.90 -0.07 18.71
CA VAL A 124 -10.88 0.55 17.85
C VAL A 124 -9.57 0.69 18.62
N ILE A 125 -8.48 0.27 17.99
CA ILE A 125 -7.12 0.46 18.48
C ILE A 125 -6.43 1.48 17.56
N VAL A 126 -5.95 2.57 18.14
CA VAL A 126 -5.18 3.60 17.42
C VAL A 126 -3.76 3.65 17.94
N ARG A 127 -2.77 3.79 17.06
CA ARG A 127 -1.36 3.95 17.40
C ARG A 127 -0.85 5.29 16.87
N VAL A 128 -0.44 6.15 17.79
CA VAL A 128 0.05 7.50 17.49
C VAL A 128 1.49 7.65 17.99
N ARG A 129 2.26 8.48 17.31
CA ARG A 129 3.60 8.90 17.72
C ARG A 129 3.49 10.25 18.43
N VAL A 130 4.12 10.37 19.59
CA VAL A 130 4.07 11.56 20.45
C VAL A 130 5.50 12.02 20.75
N GLY A 131 5.85 13.22 20.29
CA GLY A 131 7.08 13.91 20.68
C GLY A 131 6.91 14.48 22.08
N LEU A 132 7.39 13.76 23.10
CA LEU A 132 7.19 14.16 24.50
C LEU A 132 7.98 15.43 24.83
N PRO A 133 7.32 16.50 25.31
CA PRO A 133 7.92 17.81 25.43
C PRO A 133 8.94 17.87 26.58
N ALA A 134 9.96 18.69 26.36
CA ALA A 134 11.04 18.94 27.30
C ALA A 134 11.73 20.28 27.04
N HIS A 135 12.22 20.88 28.13
CA HIS A 135 13.15 22.00 28.09
C HIS A 135 14.54 21.48 28.44
N HIS A 136 15.43 21.42 27.45
CA HIS A 136 16.68 20.66 27.52
C HIS A 136 16.43 19.19 27.94
N ARG A 137 16.96 18.75 29.08
CA ARG A 137 16.79 17.39 29.60
C ARG A 137 15.79 17.30 30.76
N ARG A 138 14.90 18.29 30.89
CA ARG A 138 13.86 18.33 31.93
C ARG A 138 12.48 18.23 31.31
N ILE A 139 11.65 17.37 31.88
CA ILE A 139 10.27 17.11 31.46
C ILE A 139 9.43 18.39 31.56
N GLN A 140 8.68 18.72 30.51
CA GLN A 140 7.62 19.72 30.56
C GLN A 140 6.28 19.00 30.83
N GLY A 141 6.07 18.61 32.08
CA GLY A 141 5.00 17.69 32.47
C GLY A 141 3.60 18.27 32.25
N LYS A 142 3.44 19.57 32.48
CA LYS A 142 2.18 20.29 32.20
C LYS A 142 1.85 20.33 30.70
N GLU A 143 2.87 20.53 29.86
CA GLU A 143 2.72 20.53 28.41
C GLU A 143 2.45 19.13 27.89
N ALA A 144 3.12 18.12 28.44
CA ALA A 144 2.85 16.72 28.12
C ALA A 144 1.43 16.30 28.50
N ALA A 145 0.93 16.74 29.65
CA ALA A 145 -0.44 16.52 30.07
C ALA A 145 -1.42 17.11 29.05
N ARG A 146 -1.27 18.38 28.71
CA ARG A 146 -2.09 19.05 27.69
C ARG A 146 -2.04 18.33 26.33
N LEU A 147 -0.85 18.04 25.82
CA LEU A 147 -0.63 17.37 24.54
C LEU A 147 -1.33 16.01 24.46
N VAL A 148 -1.22 15.21 25.52
CA VAL A 148 -1.70 13.82 25.51
C VAL A 148 -3.15 13.71 25.98
N THR A 149 -3.51 14.33 27.11
CA THR A 149 -4.84 14.14 27.70
C THR A 149 -5.90 15.06 27.13
N ASP A 150 -5.49 16.16 26.49
CA ASP A 150 -6.43 17.16 25.98
C ASP A 150 -6.40 17.16 24.44
N GLU A 151 -5.25 17.46 23.83
CA GLU A 151 -5.13 17.62 22.37
C GLU A 151 -5.29 16.29 21.63
N LEU A 152 -4.51 15.26 21.99
CA LEU A 152 -4.66 13.93 21.39
C LEU A 152 -6.04 13.32 21.67
N ALA A 153 -6.55 13.45 22.90
CA ALA A 153 -7.88 12.94 23.25
C ALA A 153 -9.00 13.67 22.48
N TRP A 154 -8.85 14.98 22.23
CA TRP A 154 -9.76 15.75 21.38
C TRP A 154 -9.70 15.28 19.93
N ALA A 155 -8.50 15.11 19.36
CA ALA A 155 -8.31 14.63 17.99
C ALA A 155 -8.96 13.24 17.79
N LEU A 156 -8.75 12.32 18.75
CA LEU A 156 -9.38 11.00 18.75
C LEU A 156 -10.91 11.07 18.84
N LYS A 157 -11.46 11.90 19.73
CA LYS A 157 -12.93 12.07 19.82
C LYS A 157 -13.49 12.61 18.52
N ARG A 158 -12.77 13.53 17.86
CA ARG A 158 -13.22 14.15 16.63
C ARG A 158 -13.12 13.21 15.43
N SER A 159 -12.06 12.42 15.32
CA SER A 159 -11.86 11.45 14.23
C SER A 159 -12.78 10.23 14.36
N LEU A 160 -13.05 9.78 15.58
CA LEU A 160 -13.97 8.67 15.85
C LEU A 160 -15.44 9.10 15.85
N LYS A 161 -15.72 10.40 15.71
CA LYS A 161 -17.06 10.91 15.41
C LYS A 161 -17.27 10.84 13.90
N VAL A 162 -17.75 9.69 13.46
CA VAL A 162 -17.86 9.33 12.05
C VAL A 162 -19.08 9.97 11.41
N ASP A 163 -18.92 10.46 10.18
CA ASP A 163 -20.02 10.62 9.24
C ASP A 163 -20.40 9.22 8.72
N LEU A 164 -21.58 8.74 9.13
CA LEU A 164 -22.01 7.38 8.86
C LEU A 164 -22.16 7.10 7.36
N ASP A 165 -22.68 8.06 6.60
CA ASP A 165 -22.91 7.89 5.17
C ASP A 165 -21.56 7.84 4.42
N ALA A 166 -20.63 8.72 4.78
CA ALA A 166 -19.30 8.73 4.21
C ALA A 166 -18.50 7.46 4.55
N LEU A 167 -18.62 6.97 5.79
CA LEU A 167 -18.00 5.70 6.20
C LEU A 167 -18.56 4.53 5.43
N LEU A 168 -19.89 4.41 5.35
CA LEU A 168 -20.53 3.31 4.64
C LEU A 168 -20.24 3.36 3.15
N ALA A 169 -20.17 4.54 2.54
CA ALA A 169 -19.72 4.70 1.15
C ALA A 169 -18.28 4.17 0.96
N HIS A 170 -17.38 4.48 1.90
CA HIS A 170 -16.00 3.99 1.87
C HIS A 170 -15.92 2.46 2.03
N VAL A 171 -16.68 1.89 2.97
CA VAL A 171 -16.76 0.44 3.17
C VAL A 171 -17.30 -0.26 1.92
N ARG A 172 -18.43 0.20 1.38
CA ARG A 172 -19.07 -0.39 0.20
C ARG A 172 -18.17 -0.35 -1.04
N ALA A 173 -17.44 0.74 -1.24
CA ALA A 173 -16.49 0.84 -2.37
C ALA A 173 -15.35 -0.18 -2.26
N VAL A 174 -14.86 -0.49 -1.06
CA VAL A 174 -13.83 -1.53 -0.87
C VAL A 174 -14.43 -2.92 -1.07
N GLU A 175 -15.63 -3.17 -0.57
CA GLU A 175 -16.33 -4.45 -0.79
C GLU A 175 -16.64 -4.71 -2.26
N ASP A 176 -17.02 -3.67 -3.00
CA ASP A 176 -17.17 -3.74 -4.45
C ASP A 176 -15.87 -4.18 -5.12
N GLN A 177 -14.74 -3.58 -4.77
CA GLN A 177 -13.43 -3.96 -5.33
C GLN A 177 -13.04 -5.40 -4.97
N VAL A 178 -13.27 -5.82 -3.73
CA VAL A 178 -13.02 -7.20 -3.30
C VAL A 178 -13.86 -8.19 -4.11
N ALA A 179 -15.16 -7.91 -4.28
CA ALA A 179 -16.07 -8.76 -5.04
C ALA A 179 -15.71 -8.80 -6.54
N LEU A 180 -15.41 -7.65 -7.14
CA LEU A 180 -14.97 -7.57 -8.53
C LEU A 180 -13.68 -8.36 -8.76
N ARG A 181 -12.71 -8.26 -7.84
CA ARG A 181 -11.45 -9.02 -7.92
C ARG A 181 -11.67 -10.52 -7.80
N ALA A 182 -12.55 -10.95 -6.89
CA ALA A 182 -12.89 -12.36 -6.71
C ALA A 182 -13.56 -12.95 -7.96
N ALA A 183 -14.36 -12.16 -8.68
CA ALA A 183 -15.04 -12.59 -9.91
C ALA A 183 -14.10 -12.80 -11.11
N LEU A 184 -12.85 -12.30 -11.07
CA LEU A 184 -11.94 -12.36 -12.23
C LEU A 184 -11.63 -13.80 -12.67
N ALA A 185 -11.30 -14.68 -11.72
CA ALA A 185 -10.87 -16.04 -12.03
C ALA A 185 -11.98 -16.87 -12.71
N GLU A 186 -13.22 -16.74 -12.23
CA GLU A 186 -14.39 -17.44 -12.81
C GLU A 186 -14.72 -16.96 -14.23
N ARG A 187 -14.24 -15.77 -14.60
CA ARG A 187 -14.42 -15.16 -15.91
C ARG A 187 -13.21 -15.35 -16.84
N GLY A 188 -12.16 -16.05 -16.39
CA GLY A 188 -10.91 -16.19 -17.15
C GLY A 188 -10.20 -14.85 -17.39
N LEU A 189 -10.29 -13.93 -16.42
CA LEU A 189 -9.71 -12.60 -16.49
C LEU A 189 -8.52 -12.47 -15.53
N VAL A 190 -7.51 -11.71 -15.97
CA VAL A 190 -6.40 -11.23 -15.15
C VAL A 190 -6.74 -9.91 -14.47
N ALA A 191 -7.48 -9.04 -15.15
CA ALA A 191 -7.86 -7.74 -14.63
C ALA A 191 -9.16 -7.23 -15.24
N PHE A 192 -9.78 -6.28 -14.55
CA PHE A 192 -10.93 -5.52 -14.99
C PHE A 192 -10.72 -4.04 -14.67
N LEU A 193 -10.90 -3.16 -15.66
CA LEU A 193 -10.83 -1.71 -15.48
C LEU A 193 -12.16 -1.10 -15.89
N ALA A 194 -12.91 -0.56 -14.93
CA ALA A 194 -14.20 0.05 -15.20
C ALA A 194 -14.09 1.18 -16.24
N GLU A 195 -15.04 1.23 -17.15
CA GLU A 195 -15.19 2.38 -18.04
C GLU A 195 -15.45 3.66 -17.23
N GLY A 196 -14.84 4.76 -17.64
CA GLY A 196 -14.85 6.03 -16.92
C GLY A 196 -13.73 6.18 -15.88
N ALA A 197 -12.90 5.16 -15.66
CA ALA A 197 -11.78 5.23 -14.72
C ALA A 197 -10.75 6.31 -15.12
N VAL A 198 -10.18 6.98 -14.12
CA VAL A 198 -9.10 7.96 -14.29
C VAL A 198 -7.78 7.31 -13.88
N LEU A 199 -7.01 6.89 -14.88
CA LEU A 199 -5.78 6.12 -14.67
C LEU A 199 -4.56 7.02 -14.45
N ALA A 200 -4.52 8.18 -15.10
CA ALA A 200 -3.42 9.13 -15.00
C ALA A 200 -3.34 9.75 -13.60
N ARG A 201 -2.11 9.95 -13.10
CA ARG A 201 -1.86 10.51 -11.76
C ARG A 201 -1.41 11.96 -11.85
N ALA A 202 -1.66 12.72 -10.80
CA ALA A 202 -1.41 14.15 -10.72
C ALA A 202 0.06 14.49 -10.98
N SER A 203 1.00 13.74 -10.40
CA SER A 203 2.44 13.86 -10.71
C SER A 203 3.24 12.62 -10.28
N GLY A 204 4.55 12.63 -10.49
CA GLY A 204 5.43 11.55 -10.01
C GLY A 204 5.61 11.48 -8.48
N VAL A 205 5.15 12.51 -7.73
CA VAL A 205 5.23 12.57 -6.26
C VAL A 205 3.86 12.65 -5.59
N ASP A 206 2.80 12.85 -6.37
CA ASP A 206 1.41 12.85 -5.93
C ASP A 206 0.66 11.80 -6.72
N ASP A 207 0.39 10.68 -6.04
CA ASP A 207 -0.37 9.57 -6.60
C ASP A 207 -1.87 9.86 -6.58
N GLY A 208 -2.38 11.09 -6.41
CA GLY A 208 -3.79 11.44 -6.66
C GLY A 208 -4.17 11.38 -8.15
N PRO A 209 -5.47 11.34 -8.51
CA PRO A 209 -5.90 11.34 -9.91
C PRO A 209 -5.54 12.67 -10.60
N LEU A 210 -5.13 12.60 -11.86
CA LEU A 210 -4.86 13.78 -12.67
C LEU A 210 -6.18 14.53 -12.96
N ALA A 211 -6.21 15.83 -12.65
CA ALA A 211 -7.31 16.70 -13.02
C ALA A 211 -7.45 16.81 -14.55
N ASP A 212 -8.69 16.84 -15.05
CA ASP A 212 -9.01 16.93 -16.48
C ASP A 212 -8.43 15.80 -17.35
N ALA A 213 -8.14 14.65 -16.73
CA ALA A 213 -7.65 13.47 -17.44
C ALA A 213 -8.73 12.87 -18.37
N VAL A 214 -8.27 12.27 -19.46
CA VAL A 214 -9.13 11.47 -20.33
C VAL A 214 -9.51 10.19 -19.59
N ALA A 215 -10.79 10.04 -19.30
CA ALA A 215 -11.34 8.84 -18.69
C ALA A 215 -11.21 7.63 -19.63
N LEU A 216 -11.00 6.44 -19.07
CA LEU A 216 -10.90 5.21 -19.82
C LEU A 216 -12.20 4.95 -20.60
N ALA A 217 -12.11 4.84 -21.92
CA ALA A 217 -13.20 4.39 -22.79
C ALA A 217 -12.85 3.01 -23.35
N VAL A 218 -13.81 2.10 -23.36
CA VAL A 218 -13.61 0.70 -23.71
C VAL A 218 -14.38 0.36 -24.98
N PRO A 219 -13.73 -0.15 -26.04
CA PRO A 219 -14.43 -0.58 -27.24
C PRO A 219 -15.26 -1.83 -26.96
N ASP A 220 -16.41 -1.98 -27.64
CA ASP A 220 -17.33 -3.10 -27.42
C ASP A 220 -16.69 -4.48 -27.59
N THR A 221 -15.66 -4.59 -28.44
CA THR A 221 -14.93 -5.83 -28.68
C THR A 221 -14.09 -6.30 -27.48
N LEU A 222 -13.77 -5.41 -26.54
CA LEU A 222 -13.00 -5.69 -25.32
C LEU A 222 -13.80 -5.45 -24.04
N ALA A 223 -15.04 -4.99 -24.18
CA ALA A 223 -15.91 -4.69 -23.07
C ALA A 223 -16.45 -5.98 -22.45
N VAL A 224 -16.33 -6.07 -21.13
CA VAL A 224 -17.00 -7.09 -20.31
C VAL A 224 -17.83 -6.39 -19.25
N GLU A 225 -18.79 -7.13 -18.68
CA GLU A 225 -19.61 -6.64 -17.57
C GLU A 225 -19.35 -7.51 -16.33
N LEU A 226 -19.02 -6.85 -15.22
CA LEU A 226 -18.95 -7.46 -13.89
C LEU A 226 -19.97 -6.79 -12.98
N VAL A 227 -20.49 -7.51 -11.99
CA VAL A 227 -21.49 -6.99 -11.05
C VAL A 227 -20.85 -6.84 -9.69
N ALA A 228 -20.84 -5.62 -9.17
CA ALA A 228 -20.45 -5.34 -7.79
C ALA A 228 -21.69 -5.38 -6.88
N PRO A 229 -21.57 -5.83 -5.62
CA PRO A 229 -22.69 -5.96 -4.69
C PRO A 229 -23.40 -4.63 -4.39
N HIS A 230 -22.69 -3.51 -4.38
CA HIS A 230 -23.25 -2.20 -4.05
C HIS A 230 -23.37 -1.27 -5.26
N ALA A 231 -22.36 -1.21 -6.13
CA ALA A 231 -22.41 -0.40 -7.35
C ALA A 231 -23.25 -1.01 -8.49
N GLY A 232 -23.59 -2.30 -8.42
CA GLY A 232 -24.35 -3.00 -9.46
C GLY A 232 -23.49 -3.35 -10.69
N PRO A 233 -24.10 -3.50 -11.88
CA PRO A 233 -23.37 -3.86 -13.10
C PRO A 233 -22.44 -2.74 -13.56
N LEU A 234 -21.21 -3.12 -13.90
CA LEU A 234 -20.14 -2.24 -14.36
C LEU A 234 -19.59 -2.79 -15.68
N ARG A 235 -19.66 -1.97 -16.74
CA ARG A 235 -18.98 -2.22 -18.00
C ARG A 235 -17.53 -1.73 -17.91
N GLY A 236 -16.59 -2.49 -18.47
CA GLY A 236 -15.18 -2.14 -18.43
C GLY A 236 -14.30 -3.02 -19.31
N LEU A 237 -13.00 -2.73 -19.31
CA LEU A 237 -11.99 -3.48 -20.04
C LEU A 237 -11.68 -4.76 -19.28
N GLY A 238 -11.99 -5.91 -19.87
CA GLY A 238 -11.57 -7.21 -19.37
C GLY A 238 -10.24 -7.62 -19.99
N VAL A 239 -9.20 -7.83 -19.17
CA VAL A 239 -7.92 -8.39 -19.64
C VAL A 239 -7.98 -9.90 -19.45
N PRO A 240 -8.04 -10.71 -20.53
CA PRO A 240 -8.15 -12.16 -20.41
C PRO A 240 -6.83 -12.80 -19.99
N GLU A 241 -6.91 -14.04 -19.51
CA GLU A 241 -5.74 -14.91 -19.35
C GLU A 241 -5.02 -15.15 -20.69
N GLY A 242 -3.70 -15.31 -20.62
CA GLY A 242 -2.82 -15.44 -21.79
C GLY A 242 -1.94 -14.21 -22.00
N VAL A 243 -1.55 -13.96 -23.26
CA VAL A 243 -0.64 -12.86 -23.61
C VAL A 243 -1.42 -11.68 -24.18
N THR A 244 -1.45 -10.59 -23.43
CA THR A 244 -2.03 -9.31 -23.86
C THR A 244 -0.91 -8.30 -24.11
N LEU A 245 -0.96 -7.62 -25.25
CA LEU A 245 0.00 -6.57 -25.62
C LEU A 245 -0.68 -5.20 -25.57
N ILE A 246 -0.08 -4.26 -24.84
CA ILE A 246 -0.48 -2.85 -24.82
C ILE A 246 0.43 -2.09 -25.79
N VAL A 247 -0.10 -1.73 -26.95
CA VAL A 247 0.67 -1.09 -28.03
C VAL A 247 0.23 0.35 -28.27
N GLY A 248 1.11 1.16 -28.87
CA GLY A 248 0.86 2.58 -29.14
C GLY A 248 2.13 3.43 -29.13
N GLY A 249 2.02 4.66 -29.63
CA GLY A 249 3.12 5.62 -29.64
C GLY A 249 3.67 5.97 -28.26
N GLY A 250 4.84 6.62 -28.21
CA GLY A 250 5.37 7.21 -26.98
C GLY A 250 4.38 8.24 -26.42
N TYR A 251 4.25 8.31 -25.08
CA TYR A 251 3.34 9.22 -24.37
C TYR A 251 1.83 9.02 -24.62
N HIS A 252 1.41 7.90 -25.23
CA HIS A 252 -0.01 7.60 -25.47
C HIS A 252 -0.68 6.82 -24.30
N GLY A 253 -0.09 6.81 -23.10
CA GLY A 253 -0.72 6.23 -21.90
C GLY A 253 -0.52 4.72 -21.69
N LYS A 254 0.40 4.06 -22.43
CA LYS A 254 0.70 2.62 -22.26
C LYS A 254 1.13 2.27 -20.84
N SER A 255 2.18 2.92 -20.35
CA SER A 255 2.70 2.70 -18.99
C SER A 255 1.70 3.16 -17.94
N THR A 256 0.86 4.16 -18.23
CA THR A 256 -0.24 4.56 -17.32
C THR A 256 -1.26 3.44 -17.16
N LEU A 257 -1.67 2.80 -18.26
CA LEU A 257 -2.59 1.65 -18.23
C LEU A 257 -1.94 0.45 -17.50
N LEU A 258 -0.68 0.14 -17.82
CA LEU A 258 0.04 -0.96 -17.18
C LEU A 258 0.27 -0.70 -15.68
N ALA A 259 0.55 0.54 -15.27
CA ALA A 259 0.65 0.91 -13.87
C ALA A 259 -0.69 0.74 -13.15
N ALA A 260 -1.81 1.14 -13.76
CA ALA A 260 -3.13 0.90 -13.18
C ALA A 260 -3.42 -0.60 -13.00
N LEU A 261 -3.06 -1.44 -13.99
CA LEU A 261 -3.12 -2.90 -13.88
C LEU A 261 -2.27 -3.43 -12.72
N ALA A 262 -1.01 -2.99 -12.62
CA ALA A 262 -0.10 -3.42 -11.56
C ALA A 262 -0.56 -2.98 -10.16
N ARG A 263 -1.19 -1.80 -10.03
CA ARG A 263 -1.76 -1.30 -8.76
C ARG A 263 -3.10 -1.94 -8.42
N GLY A 264 -3.85 -2.47 -9.39
CA GLY A 264 -5.19 -3.07 -9.21
C GLY A 264 -5.24 -4.30 -8.27
N VAL A 265 -4.07 -4.84 -7.87
CA VAL A 265 -3.96 -5.85 -6.82
C VAL A 265 -4.38 -5.31 -5.44
N TYR A 266 -4.36 -3.99 -5.26
CA TYR A 266 -4.82 -3.28 -4.07
C TYR A 266 -6.21 -2.67 -4.27
N ASP A 267 -6.95 -2.53 -3.19
CA ASP A 267 -8.15 -1.69 -3.17
C ASP A 267 -7.73 -0.22 -3.00
N HIS A 268 -8.39 0.69 -3.69
CA HIS A 268 -8.16 2.13 -3.64
C HIS A 268 -9.32 2.86 -2.97
N VAL A 269 -9.05 4.06 -2.44
CA VAL A 269 -10.09 4.90 -1.84
C VAL A 269 -11.13 5.36 -2.86
N PRO A 270 -12.40 5.55 -2.44
CA PRO A 270 -13.42 6.16 -3.29
C PRO A 270 -12.92 7.49 -3.89
N GLY A 271 -13.08 7.65 -5.21
CA GLY A 271 -12.66 8.86 -5.92
C GLY A 271 -11.18 8.89 -6.32
N ASP A 272 -10.41 7.82 -6.07
CA ASP A 272 -9.05 7.66 -6.60
C ASP A 272 -9.01 7.61 -8.14
N GLY A 273 -10.12 7.24 -8.77
CA GLY A 273 -10.22 7.02 -10.21
C GLY A 273 -9.87 5.60 -10.65
N ARG A 274 -9.18 4.82 -9.80
CA ARG A 274 -8.89 3.39 -9.99
C ARG A 274 -9.62 2.50 -8.98
N ASP A 275 -10.54 3.05 -8.18
CA ASP A 275 -11.34 2.36 -7.16
C ASP A 275 -12.38 1.38 -7.73
N ARG A 276 -12.40 1.19 -9.05
CA ARG A 276 -13.14 0.12 -9.75
C ARG A 276 -12.27 -0.60 -10.79
N CYS A 277 -10.95 -0.50 -10.62
CA CYS A 277 -9.95 -1.17 -11.43
C CYS A 277 -9.26 -2.23 -10.57
N VAL A 278 -9.50 -3.50 -10.88
CA VAL A 278 -9.04 -4.63 -10.07
C VAL A 278 -8.20 -5.57 -10.92
N THR A 279 -7.19 -6.15 -10.27
CA THR A 279 -6.31 -7.17 -10.83
C THR A 279 -6.23 -8.31 -9.83
N ARG A 280 -6.12 -9.55 -10.31
CA ARG A 280 -5.88 -10.71 -9.43
C ARG A 280 -4.68 -10.48 -8.51
N ALA A 281 -4.82 -10.94 -7.26
CA ALA A 281 -3.88 -10.64 -6.18
C ALA A 281 -2.49 -11.30 -6.37
N ASP A 282 -2.39 -12.29 -7.25
CA ASP A 282 -1.17 -13.01 -7.62
C ASP A 282 -0.51 -12.46 -8.90
N ALA A 283 -0.86 -11.24 -9.32
CA ALA A 283 -0.17 -10.54 -10.39
C ALA A 283 1.08 -9.82 -9.86
N MET A 284 2.19 -9.91 -10.61
CA MET A 284 3.44 -9.23 -10.26
C MET A 284 3.99 -8.44 -11.44
N SER A 285 4.51 -7.23 -11.17
CA SER A 285 5.29 -6.48 -12.15
C SER A 285 6.74 -6.92 -12.08
N VAL A 286 7.36 -7.18 -13.23
CA VAL A 286 8.77 -7.53 -13.35
C VAL A 286 9.47 -6.55 -14.28
N ARG A 287 10.73 -6.23 -13.95
CA ARG A 287 11.57 -5.28 -14.68
C ARG A 287 13.04 -5.72 -14.60
N ALA A 288 13.91 -5.05 -15.36
CA ALA A 288 15.34 -5.18 -15.14
C ALA A 288 15.77 -4.41 -13.88
N GLU A 289 16.66 -5.04 -13.10
CA GLU A 289 17.19 -4.53 -11.83
C GLU A 289 18.71 -4.70 -11.81
N ASP A 290 19.39 -3.99 -12.70
CA ASP A 290 20.85 -4.03 -12.85
C ASP A 290 21.57 -3.75 -11.51
N GLY A 291 22.55 -4.59 -11.18
CA GLY A 291 23.32 -4.54 -9.94
C GLY A 291 22.70 -5.25 -8.72
N ARG A 292 21.50 -5.85 -8.84
CA ARG A 292 20.91 -6.56 -7.70
C ARG A 292 21.66 -7.85 -7.35
N PHE A 293 21.56 -8.25 -6.07
CA PHE A 293 21.97 -9.58 -5.63
C PHE A 293 20.98 -10.65 -6.14
N ILE A 294 21.50 -11.81 -6.51
CA ILE A 294 20.75 -13.04 -6.80
C ILE A 294 21.40 -14.17 -6.02
N GLY A 295 20.60 -15.00 -5.34
CA GLY A 295 21.08 -16.13 -4.55
C GLY A 295 20.31 -17.41 -4.84
N GLY A 296 20.91 -18.35 -5.56
CA GLY A 296 20.41 -19.71 -5.73
C GLY A 296 19.21 -19.85 -6.67
N VAL A 297 19.11 -19.04 -7.72
CA VAL A 297 17.95 -19.06 -8.64
C VAL A 297 18.23 -19.91 -9.88
N ASP A 298 17.30 -20.77 -10.27
CA ASP A 298 17.40 -21.57 -11.50
C ASP A 298 17.06 -20.74 -12.74
N LEU A 299 18.10 -20.21 -13.41
CA LEU A 299 17.96 -19.39 -14.61
C LEU A 299 17.94 -20.19 -15.90
N ARG A 300 18.08 -21.53 -15.87
CA ARG A 300 18.11 -22.38 -17.08
C ARG A 300 16.97 -22.14 -18.08
N PRO A 301 15.72 -21.79 -17.68
CA PRO A 301 14.66 -21.47 -18.63
C PRO A 301 15.03 -20.33 -19.60
N PHE A 302 15.85 -19.38 -19.15
CA PHE A 302 16.22 -18.18 -19.89
C PHE A 302 17.70 -18.08 -20.21
N ILE A 303 18.59 -18.69 -19.42
CA ILE A 303 20.04 -18.55 -19.53
C ILE A 303 20.68 -19.93 -19.46
N SER A 304 21.16 -20.42 -20.62
CA SER A 304 21.59 -21.80 -20.79
C SER A 304 23.04 -22.04 -20.35
N HIS A 305 23.97 -21.18 -20.74
CA HIS A 305 25.37 -21.21 -20.34
C HIS A 305 25.86 -19.79 -20.03
N LEU A 306 26.95 -19.66 -19.28
CA LEU A 306 27.60 -18.38 -19.04
C LEU A 306 29.10 -18.49 -19.32
N PRO A 307 29.76 -17.39 -19.70
CA PRO A 307 31.21 -17.35 -19.81
C PRO A 307 31.87 -17.86 -18.52
N GLY A 308 32.89 -18.71 -18.65
CA GLY A 308 33.57 -19.32 -17.50
C GLY A 308 32.87 -20.55 -16.90
N GLY A 309 31.82 -21.08 -17.56
CA GLY A 309 31.17 -22.32 -17.14
C GLY A 309 30.39 -22.22 -15.84
N ARG A 310 29.93 -21.00 -15.50
CA ARG A 310 29.12 -20.78 -14.29
C ARG A 310 27.80 -21.54 -14.41
N ASP A 311 27.45 -22.24 -13.34
CA ASP A 311 26.19 -22.98 -13.24
C ASP A 311 25.01 -21.99 -13.17
N THR A 312 23.98 -22.24 -13.99
CA THR A 312 22.75 -21.46 -14.04
C THR A 312 21.59 -22.15 -13.34
N SER A 313 21.76 -23.38 -12.83
CA SER A 313 20.73 -24.11 -12.08
C SER A 313 20.54 -23.63 -10.64
N ALA A 314 21.57 -23.02 -10.07
CA ALA A 314 21.57 -22.35 -8.78
C ALA A 314 22.41 -21.07 -8.90
N PHE A 315 21.96 -20.14 -9.75
CA PHE A 315 22.72 -18.96 -10.09
C PHE A 315 22.84 -18.01 -8.89
N GLU A 316 24.06 -17.52 -8.66
CA GLU A 316 24.37 -16.52 -7.64
C GLU A 316 25.13 -15.35 -8.26
N SER A 317 24.81 -14.12 -7.88
CA SER A 317 25.61 -12.94 -8.24
C SER A 317 25.43 -11.83 -7.22
N ALA A 318 26.51 -11.14 -6.88
CA ALA A 318 26.46 -9.89 -6.13
C ALA A 318 26.23 -8.65 -7.00
N ASP A 319 26.32 -8.83 -8.32
CA ASP A 319 26.22 -7.77 -9.33
C ASP A 319 25.60 -8.40 -10.60
N ALA A 320 24.27 -8.46 -10.64
CA ALA A 320 23.53 -9.04 -11.76
C ALA A 320 23.41 -8.04 -12.91
N SER A 321 23.55 -8.50 -14.16
CA SER A 321 23.24 -7.65 -15.31
C SER A 321 21.72 -7.48 -15.47
N GLY A 322 21.29 -6.50 -16.27
CA GLY A 322 19.87 -6.29 -16.58
C GLY A 322 19.11 -7.55 -17.05
N SER A 323 19.72 -8.42 -17.88
CA SER A 323 19.06 -9.63 -18.36
C SER A 323 19.01 -10.75 -17.32
N THR A 324 20.08 -10.94 -16.53
CA THR A 324 20.09 -11.96 -15.47
C THR A 324 19.19 -11.57 -14.30
N SER A 325 19.15 -10.28 -13.95
CA SER A 325 18.23 -9.74 -12.94
C SER A 325 16.77 -9.90 -13.36
N GLN A 326 16.41 -9.59 -14.61
CA GLN A 326 15.04 -9.75 -15.08
C GLN A 326 14.62 -11.22 -15.20
N ALA A 327 15.52 -12.10 -15.67
CA ALA A 327 15.28 -13.54 -15.69
C ALA A 327 15.05 -14.08 -14.27
N ALA A 328 15.86 -13.66 -13.30
CA ALA A 328 15.69 -14.02 -11.90
C ALA A 328 14.36 -13.51 -11.34
N ALA A 329 14.02 -12.24 -11.59
CA ALA A 329 12.75 -11.66 -11.13
C ALA A 329 11.52 -12.43 -11.65
N ILE A 330 11.56 -12.93 -12.89
CA ILE A 330 10.49 -13.78 -13.42
C ILE A 330 10.44 -15.13 -12.70
N VAL A 331 11.57 -15.81 -12.55
CA VAL A 331 11.63 -17.13 -11.87
C VAL A 331 11.19 -17.01 -10.42
N GLU A 332 11.66 -16.00 -9.70
CA GLU A 332 11.27 -15.71 -8.32
C GLU A 332 9.79 -15.35 -8.20
N ALA A 333 9.24 -14.58 -9.14
CA ALA A 333 7.80 -14.28 -9.16
C ALA A 333 6.97 -15.56 -9.34
N LEU A 334 7.38 -16.46 -10.24
CA LEU A 334 6.74 -17.74 -10.46
C LEU A 334 6.86 -18.66 -9.23
N GLU A 335 8.03 -18.71 -8.59
CA GLU A 335 8.26 -19.44 -7.35
C GLU A 335 7.38 -18.90 -6.20
N ALA A 336 7.21 -17.58 -6.12
CA ALA A 336 6.32 -16.92 -5.17
C ALA A 336 4.82 -17.13 -5.50
N GLY A 337 4.49 -17.79 -6.61
CA GLY A 337 3.13 -18.20 -6.98
C GLY A 337 2.43 -17.26 -7.95
N ALA A 338 3.14 -16.33 -8.59
CA ALA A 338 2.53 -15.40 -9.54
C ALA A 338 1.82 -16.12 -10.70
N LYS A 339 0.62 -15.65 -11.05
CA LYS A 339 -0.18 -16.18 -12.18
C LYS A 339 -0.35 -15.17 -13.32
N ALA A 340 0.10 -13.94 -13.11
CA ALA A 340 0.18 -12.93 -14.14
C ALA A 340 1.45 -12.09 -13.96
N LEU A 341 2.12 -11.78 -15.07
CA LEU A 341 3.32 -10.95 -15.08
C LEU A 341 3.06 -9.70 -15.91
N PHE A 342 3.36 -8.53 -15.34
CA PHE A 342 3.33 -7.25 -16.04
C PHE A 342 4.75 -6.82 -16.39
N VAL A 343 4.99 -6.56 -17.67
CA VAL A 343 6.30 -6.17 -18.20
C VAL A 343 6.13 -4.88 -18.99
N ASP A 344 6.86 -3.84 -18.60
CA ASP A 344 6.99 -2.62 -19.40
C ASP A 344 8.31 -2.68 -20.17
N GLU A 345 8.25 -2.59 -21.51
CA GLU A 345 9.43 -2.59 -22.37
C GLU A 345 10.41 -1.47 -21.99
N ASP A 346 9.91 -0.31 -21.55
CA ASP A 346 10.72 0.86 -21.18
C ASP A 346 11.60 0.59 -19.93
N THR A 347 11.31 -0.46 -19.17
CA THR A 347 12.08 -0.85 -17.96
C THR A 347 12.64 -2.27 -18.03
N ALA A 348 12.53 -2.92 -19.19
CA ALA A 348 13.04 -4.26 -19.44
C ALA A 348 14.44 -4.22 -20.08
N ALA A 349 15.17 -5.32 -19.93
CA ALA A 349 16.42 -5.52 -20.65
C ALA A 349 16.10 -5.92 -22.11
N THR A 350 16.47 -5.08 -23.08
CA THR A 350 16.14 -5.31 -24.49
C THR A 350 16.65 -6.65 -25.03
N ASN A 351 17.87 -7.03 -24.64
CA ASN A 351 18.49 -8.31 -25.01
C ASN A 351 17.78 -9.53 -24.40
N PHE A 352 17.02 -9.34 -23.33
CA PHE A 352 16.16 -10.35 -22.73
C PHE A 352 14.81 -10.42 -23.43
N MET A 353 14.22 -9.29 -23.82
CA MET A 353 12.88 -9.27 -24.41
C MET A 353 12.82 -9.87 -25.81
N ILE A 354 13.76 -9.48 -26.67
CA ILE A 354 13.77 -9.88 -28.08
C ILE A 354 15.16 -10.23 -28.58
N ARG A 355 15.19 -11.00 -29.67
CA ARG A 355 16.41 -11.20 -30.45
C ARG A 355 16.08 -11.19 -31.94
N ASP A 356 16.56 -10.15 -32.62
CA ASP A 356 16.23 -9.93 -34.03
C ASP A 356 16.94 -10.91 -34.99
N ALA A 357 16.51 -10.92 -36.24
CA ALA A 357 17.07 -11.80 -37.28
C ALA A 357 18.52 -11.45 -37.64
N ARG A 358 18.98 -10.20 -37.44
CA ARG A 358 20.33 -9.77 -37.78
C ARG A 358 21.32 -10.30 -36.76
N MET A 359 21.02 -10.17 -35.48
CA MET A 359 21.80 -10.71 -34.37
C MET A 359 21.87 -12.24 -34.41
N ARG A 360 20.78 -12.91 -34.79
CA ARG A 360 20.79 -14.37 -35.01
C ARG A 360 21.72 -14.81 -36.14
N ARG A 361 21.97 -13.95 -37.14
CA ARG A 361 22.93 -14.22 -38.23
C ARG A 361 24.38 -13.94 -37.83
N LEU A 362 24.61 -12.95 -36.97
CA LEU A 362 25.95 -12.57 -36.51
C LEU A 362 26.47 -13.48 -35.39
N VAL A 363 25.59 -13.81 -34.43
CA VAL A 363 25.89 -14.70 -33.31
C VAL A 363 24.99 -15.92 -33.47
N PRO A 364 25.52 -17.13 -33.72
CA PRO A 364 24.68 -18.33 -33.82
C PRO A 364 23.90 -18.59 -32.52
N THR A 365 22.74 -19.23 -32.60
CA THR A 365 21.92 -19.56 -31.41
C THR A 365 22.71 -20.33 -30.34
N ALA A 366 23.59 -21.25 -30.75
CA ALA A 366 24.41 -22.03 -29.82
C ALA A 366 25.44 -21.18 -29.04
N ALA A 367 25.79 -20.00 -29.56
CA ALA A 367 26.73 -19.07 -28.92
C ALA A 367 26.04 -17.96 -28.13
N GLU A 368 24.70 -17.89 -28.16
CA GLU A 368 23.91 -16.94 -27.38
C GLU A 368 23.38 -17.61 -26.12
N PRO A 369 23.82 -17.17 -24.92
CA PRO A 369 23.38 -17.78 -23.67
C PRO A 369 21.90 -17.52 -23.37
N ILE A 370 21.37 -16.39 -23.84
CA ILE A 370 20.02 -15.93 -23.51
C ILE A 370 18.99 -16.50 -24.49
N THR A 371 17.99 -17.18 -23.93
CA THR A 371 16.71 -17.46 -24.58
C THR A 371 15.77 -16.29 -24.31
N PRO A 372 15.37 -15.50 -25.32
CA PRO A 372 14.59 -14.30 -25.09
C PRO A 372 13.17 -14.61 -24.59
N PHE A 373 12.57 -13.68 -23.87
CA PHE A 373 11.25 -13.82 -23.26
C PHE A 373 10.17 -14.18 -24.28
N ILE A 374 10.22 -13.60 -25.48
CA ILE A 374 9.28 -13.89 -26.56
C ILE A 374 9.24 -15.39 -26.95
N ASP A 375 10.35 -16.12 -26.78
CA ASP A 375 10.42 -17.56 -27.07
C ASP A 375 9.84 -18.42 -25.93
N ARG A 376 9.61 -17.83 -24.74
CA ARG A 376 9.11 -18.51 -23.53
C ARG A 376 7.72 -18.10 -23.10
N VAL A 377 7.25 -16.90 -23.44
CA VAL A 377 6.01 -16.31 -22.89
C VAL A 377 4.75 -17.15 -23.08
N ARG A 378 4.69 -18.01 -24.10
CA ARG A 378 3.55 -18.94 -24.32
C ARG A 378 3.64 -20.26 -23.54
N GLN A 379 4.82 -20.58 -23.01
CA GLN A 379 5.05 -21.78 -22.18
C GLN A 379 4.77 -21.49 -20.70
N LEU A 380 4.83 -20.21 -20.32
CA LEU A 380 4.32 -19.68 -19.05
C LEU A 380 2.79 -19.65 -19.10
#